data_AF-A0A1F3ZUF4-F1
#
_entry.id   AF-A0A1F3ZUF4-F1
#
_cell.length_a   1.000
_cell.length_b   1.000
_cell.length_c   1.000
_cell.angle_alpha   90.00
_cell.angle_beta   90.00
_cell.angle_gamma   90.00
#
_symmetry.space_group_name_H-M   'P 1'
#
loop_
_entity.id
_entity.type
_entity.pdbx_description
1 polymer ?
#
loop_
_entity_poly.entity_id
_entity_poly.type
_entity_poly.pdbx_seq_one_letter_code
_entity_poly.pdbx_strand_id
1 'polypeptide(L)'
;MIAVAFLALALPLAAQQPKAPLKGDLSGKQIVEAQCFKCHQTGVGGAPKIGDRSAWIPRVKQGLDSVTRAAIRGHGGMPARGGMAGITDEEMRKAVVYMLNYGTDSKK
;
A
#
# COMPACT_ATOMS: atom_id res chain seq x y z
N MET A 1 7.67 62.39 14.96
CA MET A 1 7.61 61.00 15.47
C MET A 1 6.39 60.34 14.83
N ILE A 2 6.57 59.61 13.72
CA ILE A 2 5.47 59.00 12.96
C ILE A 2 5.46 57.51 13.30
N ALA A 3 4.44 57.06 14.03
CA ALA A 3 4.22 55.64 14.29
C ALA A 3 3.65 55.00 13.02
N VAL A 4 4.44 54.15 12.37
CA VAL A 4 4.00 53.37 11.21
C VAL A 4 3.30 52.12 11.73
N ALA A 5 1.97 52.14 11.73
CA ALA A 5 1.16 50.96 12.03
C ALA A 5 1.24 49.99 10.85
N PHE A 6 2.03 48.92 11.00
CA PHE A 6 1.99 47.78 10.09
C PHE A 6 0.70 47.01 10.33
N LEU A 7 -0.29 47.22 9.46
CA LEU A 7 -1.48 46.40 9.38
C LEU A 7 -1.08 45.05 8.76
N ALA A 8 -0.79 44.06 9.60
CA ALA A 8 -0.56 42.69 9.17
C ALA A 8 -1.90 42.09 8.71
N LEU A 9 -2.12 42.05 7.40
CA LEU A 9 -3.18 41.25 6.77
C LEU A 9 -2.90 39.77 7.04
N ALA A 10 -3.51 39.23 8.10
CA ALA A 10 -3.59 37.79 8.32
C ALA A 10 -4.54 37.19 7.27
N LEU A 11 -3.97 36.66 6.18
CA LEU A 11 -4.69 35.75 5.29
C LEU A 11 -5.10 34.52 6.11
N PRO A 12 -6.36 34.05 6.02
CA PRO A 12 -6.71 32.79 6.64
C PRO A 12 -5.97 31.70 5.86
N LEU A 13 -5.00 31.07 6.52
CA LEU A 13 -4.49 29.78 6.09
C LEU A 13 -5.66 28.81 6.25
N ALA A 14 -6.48 28.68 5.20
CA ALA A 14 -7.47 27.63 5.11
C ALA A 14 -6.70 26.32 5.29
N ALA A 15 -6.86 25.72 6.47
CA ALA A 15 -6.26 24.44 6.79
C ALA A 15 -6.83 23.43 5.79
N GLN A 16 -6.03 23.04 4.80
CA GLN A 16 -6.30 21.91 3.94
C GLN A 16 -6.24 20.68 4.85
N GLN A 17 -7.37 20.33 5.48
CA GLN A 17 -7.44 19.16 6.34
C GLN A 17 -7.12 17.93 5.48
N PRO A 18 -6.19 17.05 5.89
CA PRO A 18 -5.98 15.80 5.17
C PRO A 18 -7.27 15.00 5.23
N LYS A 19 -7.99 14.93 4.11
CA LYS A 19 -9.18 14.10 3.96
C LYS A 19 -8.74 12.66 4.17
N ALA A 20 -9.38 11.96 5.10
CA ALA A 20 -9.18 10.52 5.23
C ALA A 20 -9.42 9.86 3.86
N PRO A 21 -8.56 8.93 3.43
CA PRO A 21 -8.70 8.28 2.14
C PRO A 21 -10.05 7.58 2.06
N LEU A 22 -10.77 7.75 0.95
CA LEU A 22 -12.00 7.02 0.72
C LEU A 22 -11.66 5.54 0.47
N LYS A 23 -12.64 4.67 0.66
CA LYS A 23 -12.49 3.25 0.34
C LYS A 23 -12.16 3.10 -1.16
N GLY A 24 -11.01 2.52 -1.49
CA GLY A 24 -10.48 2.44 -2.86
C GLY A 24 -9.24 3.31 -3.11
N ASP A 25 -8.99 4.31 -2.26
CA ASP A 25 -7.90 5.27 -2.43
C ASP A 25 -6.57 4.81 -1.83
N LEU A 26 -6.54 3.71 -1.08
CA LEU A 26 -5.30 3.23 -0.47
C LEU A 26 -4.31 2.78 -1.54
N SER A 27 -3.07 3.26 -1.42
CA SER A 27 -1.95 2.80 -2.23
C SER A 27 -1.50 1.40 -1.80
N GLY A 28 -0.86 0.68 -2.72
CA GLY A 28 -0.25 -0.62 -2.42
C GLY A 28 0.78 -0.54 -1.28
N LYS A 29 1.59 0.53 -1.25
CA LYS A 29 2.54 0.80 -0.18
C LYS A 29 1.87 0.87 1.19
N GLN A 30 0.81 1.69 1.32
CA GLN A 30 0.10 1.87 2.58
C GLN A 30 -0.47 0.55 3.10
N ILE A 31 -1.06 -0.26 2.24
CA ILE A 31 -1.61 -1.58 2.59
C ILE A 31 -0.50 -2.54 3.05
N VAL A 32 0.60 -2.57 2.30
CA VAL A 32 1.71 -3.47 2.57
C VAL A 32 2.38 -3.15 3.89
N GLU A 33 2.62 -1.86 4.17
CA GLU A 33 3.19 -1.40 5.44
C GLU A 33 2.25 -1.63 6.62
N ALA A 34 0.94 -1.44 6.44
CA ALA A 34 -0.05 -1.62 7.51
C ALA A 34 -0.22 -3.10 7.92
N GLN A 35 -0.12 -4.03 6.97
CA GLN A 35 -0.47 -5.44 7.23
C GLN A 35 0.43 -6.47 6.56
N CYS A 36 0.67 -6.38 5.26
CA CYS A 36 1.30 -7.48 4.51
C CYS A 36 2.75 -7.75 4.95
N PHE A 37 3.47 -6.70 5.34
CA PHE A 37 4.85 -6.77 5.78
C PHE A 37 5.06 -7.71 6.97
N LYS A 38 4.07 -7.84 7.87
CA LYS A 38 4.11 -8.69 9.07
C LYS A 38 4.52 -10.13 8.78
N CYS A 39 4.13 -10.65 7.61
CA CYS A 39 4.49 -12.01 7.19
C CYS A 39 5.47 -12.00 6.01
N HIS A 40 5.30 -11.06 5.07
CA HIS A 40 6.05 -11.06 3.81
C HIS A 40 7.40 -10.34 3.88
N GLN A 41 7.75 -9.67 4.98
CA GLN A 41 9.11 -9.13 5.13
C GLN A 41 10.13 -10.28 5.24
N THR A 42 9.90 -11.20 6.17
CA THR A 42 10.83 -12.28 6.51
C THR A 42 10.41 -13.63 5.93
N GLY A 43 9.21 -13.72 5.35
CA GLY A 43 8.68 -14.94 4.75
C GLY A 43 8.11 -15.92 5.78
N VAL A 44 7.45 -15.39 6.82
CA VAL A 44 6.80 -16.18 7.88
C VAL A 44 5.89 -17.24 7.26
N GLY A 45 6.02 -18.48 7.72
CA GLY A 45 5.19 -19.59 7.24
C GLY A 45 5.34 -19.92 5.75
N GLY A 46 6.46 -19.51 5.12
CA GLY A 46 6.69 -19.70 3.68
C GLY A 46 6.05 -18.62 2.79
N ALA A 47 5.65 -17.49 3.38
CA ALA A 47 5.15 -16.34 2.61
C ALA A 47 6.23 -15.85 1.61
N PRO A 48 5.85 -15.53 0.34
CA PRO A 48 6.81 -14.99 -0.63
C PRO A 48 7.32 -13.63 -0.14
N LYS A 49 8.64 -13.49 -0.02
CA LYS A 49 9.25 -12.26 0.51
C LYS A 49 9.02 -11.09 -0.43
N ILE A 50 8.79 -9.90 0.12
CA ILE A 50 8.64 -8.65 -0.67
C ILE A 50 9.90 -8.44 -1.52
N GLY A 51 9.73 -8.22 -2.82
CA GLY A 51 10.82 -8.04 -3.78
C GLY A 51 11.59 -9.30 -4.18
N ASP A 52 11.33 -10.47 -3.58
CA ASP A 52 12.00 -11.73 -3.94
C ASP A 52 11.45 -12.28 -5.26
N ARG A 53 12.03 -11.82 -6.37
CA ARG A 53 11.61 -12.21 -7.72
C ARG A 53 11.62 -13.73 -7.92
N SER A 54 12.54 -14.45 -7.30
CA SER A 54 12.62 -15.92 -7.44
C SER A 54 11.38 -16.60 -6.86
N ALA A 55 10.85 -16.08 -5.75
CA ALA A 55 9.60 -16.55 -5.16
C ALA A 55 8.36 -16.10 -5.95
N TRP A 56 8.37 -14.89 -6.52
CA TRP A 56 7.20 -14.31 -7.20
C TRP A 56 7.00 -14.82 -8.62
N ILE A 57 8.06 -15.00 -9.42
CA ILE A 57 7.98 -15.46 -10.82
C ILE A 57 7.08 -16.69 -11.01
N PRO A 58 7.25 -17.81 -10.27
CA PRO A 58 6.39 -18.98 -10.46
C PRO A 58 4.93 -18.72 -10.07
N ARG A 59 4.67 -17.81 -9.10
CA ARG A 59 3.33 -17.49 -8.62
C ARG A 59 2.55 -16.65 -9.62
N VAL A 60 3.21 -15.72 -10.31
CA VAL A 60 2.57 -14.89 -11.34
C VAL A 60 2.53 -15.55 -12.72
N LYS A 61 2.94 -16.82 -12.86
CA LYS A 61 2.91 -17.55 -14.14
C LYS A 61 1.50 -17.61 -14.75
N GLN A 62 0.46 -17.63 -13.92
CA GLN A 62 -0.95 -17.58 -14.34
C GLN A 62 -1.51 -16.16 -14.44
N GLY A 63 -0.65 -15.14 -14.39
CA GLY A 63 -0.99 -13.73 -14.39
C GLY A 63 -1.23 -13.15 -13.00
N LEU A 64 -1.17 -11.82 -12.93
CA LEU A 64 -1.35 -11.03 -11.70
C LEU A 64 -2.72 -11.28 -11.07
N ASP A 65 -3.78 -11.37 -11.88
CA ASP A 65 -5.15 -11.56 -11.39
C ASP A 65 -5.33 -12.87 -10.62
N SER A 66 -4.61 -13.93 -11.00
CA SER A 66 -4.66 -15.20 -10.28
C SER A 66 -4.12 -15.05 -8.85
N VAL A 67 -2.98 -14.37 -8.73
CA VAL A 67 -2.35 -14.06 -7.43
C VAL A 67 -3.22 -13.11 -6.61
N THR A 68 -3.78 -12.06 -7.22
CA THR A 68 -4.70 -11.15 -6.54
C THR A 68 -5.93 -11.87 -6.01
N ARG A 69 -6.56 -12.75 -6.80
CA ARG A 69 -7.72 -13.54 -6.35
C ARG A 69 -7.36 -14.52 -5.23
N ALA A 70 -6.18 -15.13 -5.27
CA ALA A 70 -5.69 -15.95 -4.17
C ALA A 70 -5.52 -15.11 -2.89
N ALA A 71 -5.00 -13.88 -3.02
CA ALA A 71 -4.85 -12.98 -1.87
C ALA A 71 -6.18 -12.50 -1.29
N ILE A 72 -7.16 -12.22 -2.15
CA ILE A 72 -8.52 -11.85 -1.75
C ILE A 72 -9.17 -12.98 -0.93
N ARG A 73 -9.10 -14.22 -1.42
CA ARG A 73 -9.71 -15.39 -0.76
C ARG A 73 -8.91 -15.93 0.43
N GLY A 74 -7.61 -15.62 0.50
CA GLY A 74 -6.68 -16.29 1.39
C GLY A 74 -6.10 -17.55 0.74
N HIS A 75 -4.89 -17.92 1.15
CA HIS A 75 -4.18 -19.08 0.60
C HIS A 75 -3.14 -19.60 1.59
N GLY A 76 -3.14 -20.92 1.84
CA GLY A 76 -2.27 -21.54 2.84
C GLY A 76 -2.51 -20.92 4.22
N GLY A 77 -1.44 -20.44 4.87
CA GLY A 77 -1.52 -19.72 6.14
C GLY A 77 -1.91 -18.24 6.04
N MET A 78 -2.09 -17.69 4.83
CA MET A 78 -2.44 -16.28 4.64
C MET A 78 -3.96 -16.08 4.73
N PRO A 79 -4.48 -15.26 5.67
CA PRO A 79 -5.91 -14.97 5.75
C PRO A 79 -6.45 -14.23 4.52
N ALA A 80 -7.76 -14.29 4.31
CA ALA A 80 -8.44 -13.51 3.27
C ALA A 80 -8.10 -12.01 3.39
N ARG A 81 -7.69 -11.39 2.27
CA ARG A 81 -7.20 -10.00 2.21
C ARG A 81 -6.11 -9.69 3.24
N GLY A 82 -5.30 -10.67 3.62
CA GLY A 82 -4.28 -10.54 4.65
C GLY A 82 -4.83 -10.20 6.05
N GLY A 83 -6.12 -10.40 6.29
CA GLY A 83 -6.83 -10.03 7.52
C GLY A 83 -7.49 -8.65 7.46
N MET A 84 -7.40 -7.93 6.34
CA MET A 84 -8.02 -6.61 6.18
C MET A 84 -9.35 -6.71 5.44
N ALA A 85 -10.44 -6.94 6.18
CA ALA A 85 -11.78 -7.06 5.59
C ALA A 85 -12.26 -5.79 4.84
N GLY A 86 -11.68 -4.63 5.15
CA GLY A 86 -12.08 -3.33 4.63
C GLY A 86 -11.54 -2.95 3.26
N ILE A 87 -10.53 -3.63 2.71
CA ILE A 87 -9.95 -3.25 1.41
C ILE A 87 -10.69 -3.85 0.24
N THR A 88 -10.78 -3.05 -0.82
CA THR A 88 -11.32 -3.44 -2.12
C THR A 88 -10.38 -4.38 -2.86
N ASP A 89 -10.91 -5.03 -3.91
CA ASP A 89 -10.12 -5.92 -4.77
C ASP A 89 -9.03 -5.15 -5.53
N GLU A 90 -9.31 -3.90 -5.90
CA GLU A 90 -8.35 -2.99 -6.54
C GLU A 90 -7.22 -2.60 -5.57
N GLU A 91 -7.54 -2.26 -4.33
CA GLU A 91 -6.55 -2.03 -3.27
C GLU A 91 -5.68 -3.28 -3.03
N MET A 92 -6.29 -4.46 -3.02
CA MET A 92 -5.54 -5.72 -2.92
C MET A 92 -4.63 -5.92 -4.14
N ARG A 93 -5.08 -5.60 -5.35
CA ARG A 93 -4.25 -5.62 -6.57
C ARG A 93 -3.04 -4.70 -6.44
N LYS A 94 -3.26 -3.44 -6.03
CA LYS A 94 -2.20 -2.44 -5.80
C LYS A 94 -1.14 -2.97 -4.83
N ALA A 95 -1.55 -3.62 -3.75
CA ALA A 95 -0.64 -4.20 -2.77
C ALA A 95 0.18 -5.36 -3.35
N VAL A 96 -0.43 -6.29 -4.11
CA VAL A 96 0.32 -7.37 -4.78
C VAL A 96 1.35 -6.80 -5.75
N VAL A 97 0.98 -5.80 -6.55
CA VAL A 97 1.89 -5.12 -7.48
C VAL A 97 3.06 -4.48 -6.74
N TYR A 98 2.78 -3.77 -5.65
CA TYR A 98 3.82 -3.13 -4.84
C TYR A 98 4.82 -4.15 -4.30
N MET A 99 4.34 -5.29 -3.77
CA MET A 99 5.22 -6.33 -3.22
C MET A 99 6.10 -6.99 -4.29
N LEU A 100 5.56 -7.17 -5.50
CA LEU A 100 6.27 -7.78 -6.63
C LEU A 100 7.32 -6.85 -7.24
N ASN A 101 6.99 -5.55 -7.36
CA ASN A 101 7.86 -4.54 -7.96
C ASN A 101 8.78 -3.85 -6.95
N TYR A 102 8.70 -4.18 -5.66
CA TYR A 102 9.52 -3.58 -4.62
C TYR A 102 11.01 -3.65 -4.97
N GLY A 103 11.70 -2.50 -4.90
CA GLY A 103 13.13 -2.38 -5.22
C GLY A 103 13.47 -2.34 -6.71
N THR A 104 12.48 -2.35 -7.60
CA THR A 104 12.68 -2.22 -9.06
C THR A 104 12.52 -0.77 -9.55
N ASP A 105 11.99 0.11 -8.70
CA ASP A 105 11.75 1.53 -8.96
C ASP A 105 12.93 2.44 -8.58
N SER A 106 14.05 1.87 -8.09
CA SER A 106 15.26 2.61 -7.67
C SER A 106 16.04 3.27 -8.82
N LYS A 107 15.45 3.38 -10.01
CA LYS A 107 15.99 4.08 -11.18
C LYS A 107 15.07 5.23 -11.59
N LYS A 108 14.75 6.13 -10.67
CA LYS A 108 14.21 7.45 -10.99
C LYS A 108 14.99 8.54 -10.27
#